data_AF-A0A3P1XSF3-F1
#
_entry.id   AF-A0A3P1XSF3-F1
#
_cell.length_a   1.000
_cell.length_b   1.000
_cell.length_c   1.000
_cell.angle_alpha   90.00
_cell.angle_beta   90.00
_cell.angle_gamma   90.00
#
_symmetry.space_group_name_H-M   'P 1'
#
loop_
_entity.id
_entity.type
_entity.pdbx_description
1 polymer ?
#
loop_
_entity_poly.entity_id
_entity_poly.type
_entity_poly.pdbx_seq_one_letter_code
_entity_poly.pdbx_strand_id
1 'polypeptide(L)'
;MKFLKKDENNVKRIGGIPVGSLWRPDPERTLQTFEPENPSLLTPGATGVGWDLNTGAIAAKLGLIRPDDSLPDMEQYIPKGYRRALRYLPFAGLGVIGLLAKSVSRHEHVASNWSASGYPNTYGSGKLAAGTLLAVGAIPLLVMRLARETNGSSISDYSISGRMAKAKRQAADSKLPAGGSVSASVIAGANAVGVQTLTELAGAAMLRELKHRGKRQPLILLAPISFPLVTLGILIAVVKSTLSNINKSLRRQRQKS
;
A
#
# COMPACT_ATOMS: atom_id res chain seq x y z
N MET A 1 -0.96 6.84 -36.64
CA MET A 1 -1.35 6.27 -35.33
C MET A 1 -0.46 6.85 -34.23
N LYS A 2 -0.93 7.84 -33.46
CA LYS A 2 -0.15 8.51 -32.39
C LYS A 2 -0.46 7.87 -31.02
N PHE A 3 0.22 6.76 -30.69
CA PHE A 3 -0.05 5.99 -29.46
C PHE A 3 0.82 6.36 -28.25
N LEU A 4 1.72 7.34 -28.37
CA LEU A 4 2.60 7.80 -27.29
C LEU A 4 2.41 9.30 -27.10
N LYS A 5 1.56 9.69 -26.15
CA LYS A 5 1.55 11.05 -25.62
C LYS A 5 2.27 11.02 -24.27
N LYS A 6 3.29 11.86 -24.11
CA LYS A 6 3.72 12.32 -22.79
C LYS A 6 2.77 13.44 -22.37
N ASP A 7 2.27 13.39 -21.14
CA ASP A 7 1.51 14.50 -20.56
C ASP A 7 2.45 15.57 -19.98
N GLU A 8 1.87 16.66 -19.47
CA GLU A 8 2.60 17.79 -18.82
C GLU A 8 3.46 17.33 -17.63
N ASN A 9 3.16 16.16 -17.07
CA ASN A 9 3.88 15.52 -15.98
C ASN A 9 4.93 14.49 -16.47
N ASN A 10 5.25 14.46 -17.76
CA ASN A 10 6.25 13.59 -18.40
C ASN A 10 5.95 12.07 -18.26
N VAL A 11 4.69 11.69 -17.99
CA VAL A 11 4.26 10.29 -17.86
C VAL A 11 3.90 9.72 -19.24
N LYS A 12 4.46 8.56 -19.58
CA LYS A 12 4.12 7.86 -20.82
C LYS A 12 2.75 7.18 -20.68
N ARG A 13 1.90 7.29 -21.70
CA ARG A 13 0.58 6.64 -21.73
C ARG A 13 0.41 5.81 -23.00
N ILE A 14 -0.17 4.62 -22.88
CA ILE A 14 -0.59 3.77 -24.01
C ILE A 14 -2.09 3.52 -23.86
N GLY A 15 -2.90 3.92 -24.84
CA GLY A 15 -4.36 3.77 -24.77
C GLY A 15 -5.02 4.49 -23.58
N GLY A 16 -4.41 5.58 -23.09
CA GLY A 16 -4.86 6.31 -21.89
C GLY A 16 -4.36 5.73 -20.56
N ILE A 17 -3.80 4.52 -20.56
CA ILE A 17 -3.25 3.85 -19.38
C ILE A 17 -1.83 4.37 -19.11
N PRO A 18 -1.53 4.87 -17.90
CA PRO A 18 -0.18 5.24 -17.50
C PRO A 18 0.75 4.02 -17.54
N VAL A 19 1.90 4.18 -18.20
CA VAL A 19 2.94 3.17 -18.30
C VAL A 19 4.29 3.76 -17.90
N GLY A 20 5.05 2.99 -17.14
CA GLY A 20 6.33 3.33 -16.55
C GLY A 20 7.19 2.06 -16.44
N SER A 21 8.23 2.10 -15.61
CA SER A 21 9.07 0.91 -15.42
C SER A 21 8.29 -0.15 -14.65
N LEU A 22 7.82 -1.17 -15.39
CA LEU A 22 7.15 -2.33 -14.83
C LEU A 22 8.02 -2.94 -13.71
N TRP A 23 7.44 -3.19 -12.54
CA TRP A 23 8.10 -3.83 -11.39
C TRP A 23 9.22 -3.01 -10.71
N ARG A 24 9.42 -1.74 -11.08
CA ARG A 24 10.27 -0.82 -10.32
C ARG A 24 9.39 0.21 -9.63
N PRO A 25 9.11 0.05 -8.32
CA PRO A 25 8.31 1.00 -7.58
C PRO A 25 8.95 2.39 -7.65
N ASP A 26 8.16 3.39 -8.03
CA ASP A 26 8.58 4.79 -8.06
C ASP A 26 8.15 5.45 -6.73
N PRO A 27 9.10 5.89 -5.88
CA PRO A 27 8.79 6.52 -4.61
C PRO A 27 7.90 7.77 -4.76
N GLU A 28 8.08 8.55 -5.83
CA GLU A 28 7.29 9.77 -6.06
C GLU A 28 5.84 9.42 -6.36
N ARG A 29 5.61 8.42 -7.23
CA ARG A 29 4.25 7.93 -7.53
C ARG A 29 3.59 7.25 -6.33
N THR A 30 4.39 6.62 -5.47
CA THR A 30 3.88 6.07 -4.20
C THR A 30 3.33 7.18 -3.31
N LEU A 31 4.01 8.33 -3.24
CA LEU A 31 3.52 9.48 -2.48
C LEU A 31 2.23 10.07 -3.07
N GLN A 32 2.08 10.07 -4.40
CA GLN A 32 0.86 10.54 -5.09
C GLN A 32 -0.40 9.72 -4.73
N THR A 33 -0.24 8.49 -4.23
CA THR A 33 -1.40 7.69 -3.75
C THR A 33 -2.00 8.24 -2.44
N PHE A 34 -1.29 9.13 -1.74
CA PHE A 34 -1.77 9.88 -0.59
C PHE A 34 -1.35 11.35 -0.68
N GLU A 35 -2.05 12.10 -1.52
CA GLU A 35 -1.82 13.54 -1.72
C GLU A 35 -3.16 14.27 -1.59
N PRO A 36 -3.54 14.74 -0.38
CA PRO A 36 -4.87 15.30 -0.14
C PRO A 36 -5.13 16.64 -0.84
N GLU A 37 -4.07 17.39 -1.16
CA GLU A 37 -4.13 18.64 -1.93
C GLU A 37 -4.48 18.40 -3.40
N ASN A 38 -4.11 17.25 -3.94
CA ASN A 38 -4.35 16.90 -5.34
C ASN A 38 -5.81 16.43 -5.50
N PRO A 39 -6.67 17.17 -6.23
CA PRO A 39 -8.10 16.86 -6.31
C PRO A 39 -8.41 15.61 -7.15
N SER A 40 -7.42 15.08 -7.89
CA SER A 40 -7.57 13.89 -8.71
C SER A 40 -7.74 12.64 -7.85
N LEU A 41 -8.80 11.87 -8.11
CA LEU A 41 -9.04 10.60 -7.43
C LEU A 41 -8.15 9.47 -7.97
N LEU A 42 -7.64 9.62 -9.18
CA LEU A 42 -6.82 8.62 -9.85
C LEU A 42 -5.46 9.22 -10.18
N THR A 43 -4.40 8.53 -9.76
CA THR A 43 -3.01 8.90 -10.00
C THR A 43 -2.30 7.80 -10.78
N PRO A 44 -1.25 8.11 -11.55
CA PRO A 44 -0.46 7.08 -12.23
C PRO A 44 0.07 6.03 -11.24
N GLY A 45 -0.08 4.75 -11.58
CA GLY A 45 0.26 3.66 -10.67
C GLY A 45 1.72 3.65 -10.21
N ALA A 46 1.92 3.42 -8.90
CA ALA A 46 3.22 3.39 -8.23
C ALA A 46 4.13 2.24 -8.72
N THR A 47 3.54 1.17 -9.23
CA THR A 47 4.24 0.01 -9.83
C THR A 47 4.57 0.21 -11.32
N GLY A 48 4.21 1.37 -11.86
CA GLY A 48 4.49 1.73 -13.25
C GLY A 48 3.39 1.36 -14.24
N VAL A 49 2.30 0.70 -13.85
CA VAL A 49 1.17 0.44 -14.77
C VAL A 49 -0.15 0.75 -14.13
N GLY A 50 -1.04 1.40 -14.91
CA GLY A 50 -2.41 1.61 -14.51
C GLY A 50 -2.62 2.85 -13.67
N TRP A 51 -3.71 2.81 -12.91
CA TRP A 51 -4.16 3.88 -12.05
C TRP A 51 -4.18 3.39 -10.61
N ASP A 52 -3.61 4.19 -9.72
CA ASP A 52 -3.79 4.04 -8.28
C ASP A 52 -4.85 5.02 -7.79
N LEU A 53 -5.46 4.68 -6.66
CA LEU A 53 -6.43 5.53 -5.99
C LEU A 53 -5.69 6.55 -5.13
N ASN A 54 -5.96 7.84 -5.33
CA ASN A 54 -5.52 8.87 -4.39
C ASN A 54 -6.40 8.83 -3.14
N THR A 55 -5.97 8.05 -2.17
CA THR A 55 -6.66 7.89 -0.89
C THR A 55 -6.67 9.19 -0.08
N GLY A 56 -5.68 10.07 -0.27
CA GLY A 56 -5.66 11.41 0.33
C GLY A 56 -6.79 12.28 -0.17
N ALA A 57 -6.99 12.35 -1.50
CA ALA A 57 -8.08 13.10 -2.11
C ALA A 57 -9.45 12.60 -1.66
N ILE A 58 -9.63 11.28 -1.52
CA ILE A 58 -10.88 10.70 -1.00
C ILE A 58 -11.11 11.11 0.45
N ALA A 59 -10.09 10.98 1.31
CA ALA A 59 -10.19 11.35 2.70
C ALA A 59 -10.54 12.84 2.86
N ALA A 60 -9.91 13.72 2.07
CA ALA A 60 -10.20 15.15 2.05
C ALA A 60 -11.63 15.45 1.58
N LYS A 61 -12.08 14.83 0.47
CA LYS A 61 -13.45 15.00 -0.04
C LYS A 61 -14.52 14.48 0.92
N LEU A 62 -14.20 13.47 1.73
CA LEU A 62 -15.08 12.96 2.79
C LEU A 62 -15.00 13.79 4.09
N GLY A 63 -14.17 14.85 4.14
CA GLY A 63 -13.97 15.67 5.34
C GLY A 63 -13.26 14.94 6.48
N LEU A 64 -12.56 13.84 6.20
CA LEU A 64 -11.89 13.02 7.22
C LEU A 64 -10.52 13.57 7.61
N ILE A 65 -9.88 14.28 6.69
CA ILE A 65 -8.61 15.03 6.84
C ILE A 65 -8.72 16.35 6.10
N ARG A 66 -7.80 17.28 6.33
CA ARG A 66 -7.75 18.54 5.57
C ARG A 66 -6.89 18.36 4.31
N PRO A 67 -7.11 19.18 3.26
CA PRO A 67 -6.28 19.14 2.06
C PRO A 67 -4.78 19.38 2.36
N ASP A 68 -4.44 20.24 3.31
CA ASP A 68 -3.05 20.53 3.73
C ASP A 68 -2.40 19.40 4.56
N ASP A 69 -3.11 18.30 4.83
CA ASP A 69 -2.60 17.23 5.68
C ASP A 69 -1.74 16.20 4.92
N SER A 70 -0.68 16.65 4.25
CA SER A 70 0.25 15.80 3.51
C SER A 70 1.14 14.95 4.45
N LEU A 71 1.34 13.66 4.13
CA LEU A 71 2.23 12.80 4.92
C LEU A 71 3.72 13.19 4.84
N PRO A 72 4.27 13.59 3.67
CA PRO A 72 5.65 14.06 3.58
C PRO A 72 5.98 15.19 4.57
N ASP A 73 5.08 16.16 4.73
CA ASP A 73 5.33 17.32 5.60
C ASP A 73 5.28 16.98 7.09
N MET A 74 4.55 15.92 7.44
CA MET A 74 4.39 15.47 8.82
C MET A 74 5.34 14.33 9.22
N GLU A 75 6.25 13.93 8.34
CA GLU A 75 7.05 12.72 8.47
C GLU A 75 7.80 12.61 9.83
N GLN A 76 8.34 13.73 10.29
CA GLN A 76 9.08 13.82 11.55
C GLN A 76 8.21 13.54 12.80
N TYR A 77 6.90 13.73 12.70
CA TYR A 77 5.95 13.58 13.80
C TYR A 77 5.20 12.23 13.79
N ILE A 78 5.36 11.42 12.74
CA ILE A 78 4.72 10.10 12.65
C ILE A 78 5.15 9.23 13.85
N PRO A 79 4.21 8.71 14.66
CA PRO A 79 4.56 7.93 15.84
C PRO A 79 5.37 6.68 15.48
N LYS A 80 6.44 6.40 16.26
CA LYS A 80 7.30 5.21 16.04
C LYS A 80 6.51 3.89 16.08
N GLY A 81 5.41 3.85 16.84
CA GLY A 81 4.50 2.70 16.91
C GLY A 81 3.90 2.33 15.55
N TYR A 82 3.36 3.30 14.81
CA TYR A 82 2.82 3.05 13.46
C TYR A 82 3.91 2.61 12.48
N ARG A 83 5.09 3.26 12.51
CA ARG A 83 6.23 2.86 11.67
C ARG A 83 6.62 1.41 11.92
N ARG A 84 6.64 0.98 13.18
CA ARG A 84 6.95 -0.39 13.57
C ARG A 84 5.83 -1.35 13.15
N ALA A 85 4.58 -1.01 13.46
CA ALA A 85 3.44 -1.84 13.10
C ALA A 85 3.39 -2.07 11.58
N LEU A 86 3.39 -1.03 10.76
CA LEU A 86 3.30 -1.13 9.30
C LEU A 86 4.53 -1.79 8.65
N ARG A 87 5.66 -1.83 9.35
CA ARG A 87 6.83 -2.61 8.92
C ARG A 87 6.64 -4.12 9.12
N TYR A 88 5.98 -4.53 10.21
CA TYR A 88 5.90 -5.95 10.60
C TYR A 88 4.55 -6.61 10.35
N LEU A 89 3.45 -5.84 10.34
CA LEU A 89 2.10 -6.34 10.11
C LEU A 89 2.00 -7.12 8.78
N PRO A 90 2.63 -6.68 7.67
CA PRO A 90 2.59 -7.43 6.44
C PRO A 90 3.18 -8.85 6.54
N PHE A 91 4.13 -9.09 7.44
CA PHE A 91 4.66 -10.44 7.66
C PHE A 91 3.68 -11.31 8.45
N ALA A 92 2.95 -10.72 9.40
CA ALA A 92 1.89 -11.41 10.13
C ALA A 92 0.73 -11.79 9.20
N GLY A 93 0.29 -10.87 8.32
CA GLY A 93 -0.74 -11.14 7.31
C GLY A 93 -0.33 -12.24 6.33
N LEU A 94 0.94 -12.26 5.88
CA LEU A 94 1.44 -13.37 5.07
C LEU A 94 1.36 -14.71 5.82
N GLY A 95 1.61 -14.73 7.12
CA GLY A 95 1.43 -15.91 7.97
C GLY A 95 -0.01 -16.43 7.94
N VAL A 96 -1.01 -15.54 8.07
CA VAL A 96 -2.44 -15.88 7.98
C VAL A 96 -2.78 -16.42 6.59
N ILE A 97 -2.30 -15.78 5.52
CA ILE A 97 -2.48 -16.25 4.14
C ILE A 97 -1.86 -17.64 3.96
N GLY A 98 -0.71 -17.92 4.57
CA GLY A 98 -0.09 -19.25 4.56
C GLY A 98 -0.96 -20.33 5.20
N LEU A 99 -1.64 -20.01 6.31
CA LEU A 99 -2.59 -20.92 6.95
C LEU A 99 -3.83 -21.17 6.07
N LEU A 100 -4.37 -20.11 5.45
CA LEU A 100 -5.49 -20.23 4.51
C LEU A 100 -5.10 -21.06 3.29
N ALA A 101 -3.96 -20.77 2.68
CA ALA A 101 -3.42 -21.51 1.54
C ALA A 101 -3.22 -23.00 1.87
N LYS A 102 -2.63 -23.31 3.03
CA LYS A 102 -2.47 -24.69 3.51
C LYS A 102 -3.82 -25.39 3.71
N SER A 103 -4.83 -24.68 4.21
CA SER A 103 -6.17 -25.23 4.38
C SER A 103 -6.82 -25.50 3.02
N VAL A 104 -6.76 -24.54 2.09
CA VAL A 104 -7.32 -24.64 0.74
C VAL A 104 -6.63 -25.75 -0.07
N SER A 105 -5.31 -25.93 0.08
CA SER A 105 -4.53 -26.92 -0.70
C SER A 105 -4.89 -28.37 -0.43
N ARG A 106 -5.59 -28.64 0.68
CA ARG A 106 -6.05 -29.99 1.05
C ARG A 106 -7.27 -30.45 0.25
N HIS A 107 -7.90 -29.57 -0.51
CA HIS A 107 -9.11 -29.85 -1.24
C HIS A 107 -8.85 -29.92 -2.74
N GLU A 108 -9.39 -30.93 -3.40
CA GLU A 108 -9.22 -31.10 -4.85
C GLU A 108 -10.08 -30.14 -5.67
N HIS A 109 -11.24 -29.74 -5.14
CA HIS A 109 -12.21 -28.89 -5.81
C HIS A 109 -12.55 -27.68 -4.93
N VAL A 110 -12.08 -26.51 -5.33
CA VAL A 110 -12.29 -25.23 -4.64
C VAL A 110 -12.77 -24.19 -5.66
N ALA A 111 -13.70 -23.33 -5.26
CA ALA A 111 -14.15 -22.23 -6.11
C ALA A 111 -12.97 -21.31 -6.49
N SER A 112 -12.69 -21.24 -7.79
CA SER A 112 -11.58 -20.47 -8.38
C SER A 112 -12.05 -19.19 -9.07
N ASN A 113 -13.33 -19.10 -9.43
CA ASN A 113 -13.93 -17.93 -10.04
C ASN A 113 -15.31 -17.65 -9.45
N TRP A 114 -15.68 -16.38 -9.40
CA TRP A 114 -16.86 -15.88 -8.73
C TRP A 114 -17.64 -14.94 -9.64
N SER A 115 -18.97 -15.03 -9.61
CA SER A 115 -19.83 -14.07 -10.28
C SER A 115 -19.79 -12.71 -9.57
N ALA A 116 -20.22 -11.65 -10.27
CA ALA A 116 -20.41 -10.33 -9.66
C ALA A 116 -21.44 -10.32 -8.51
N SER A 117 -22.30 -11.34 -8.44
CA SER A 117 -23.26 -11.54 -7.35
C SER A 117 -22.69 -12.40 -6.20
N GLY A 118 -21.48 -12.93 -6.34
CA GLY A 118 -20.76 -13.68 -5.31
C GLY A 118 -21.06 -15.18 -5.30
N TYR A 119 -21.59 -15.73 -6.39
CA TYR A 119 -21.77 -17.18 -6.57
C TYR A 119 -20.52 -17.80 -7.19
N PRO A 120 -20.16 -19.04 -6.82
CA PRO A 120 -19.04 -19.74 -7.45
C PRO A 120 -19.42 -20.12 -8.89
N ASN A 121 -18.60 -19.71 -9.86
CA ASN A 121 -18.82 -20.01 -11.28
C ASN A 121 -18.01 -21.23 -11.74
N THR A 122 -16.75 -21.31 -11.30
CA THR A 122 -15.85 -22.40 -11.68
C THR A 122 -15.10 -22.92 -10.47
N TYR A 123 -14.77 -24.21 -10.53
CA TYR A 123 -14.00 -24.90 -9.52
C TYR A 123 -12.67 -25.36 -10.12
N GLY A 124 -11.64 -25.37 -9.31
CA GLY A 124 -10.31 -25.83 -9.70
C GLY A 124 -9.57 -26.48 -8.53
N SER A 125 -8.31 -26.83 -8.80
CA SER A 125 -7.44 -27.45 -7.81
C SER A 125 -7.18 -26.52 -6.62
N GLY A 126 -7.39 -27.02 -5.40
CA GLY A 126 -7.02 -26.28 -4.19
C GLY A 126 -5.52 -25.98 -4.11
N LYS A 127 -4.65 -26.79 -4.71
CA LYS A 127 -3.20 -26.51 -4.77
C LYS A 127 -2.91 -25.28 -5.63
N LEU A 128 -3.59 -25.14 -6.77
CA LEU A 128 -3.46 -23.95 -7.62
C LEU A 128 -4.03 -22.72 -6.92
N ALA A 129 -5.20 -22.84 -6.29
CA ALA A 129 -5.80 -21.74 -5.52
C ALA A 129 -4.89 -21.28 -4.36
N ALA A 130 -4.30 -22.23 -3.63
CA ALA A 130 -3.31 -21.95 -2.58
C ALA A 130 -2.07 -21.23 -3.12
N GLY A 131 -1.55 -21.68 -4.27
CA GLY A 131 -0.45 -21.01 -4.97
C GLY A 131 -0.79 -19.56 -5.32
N THR A 132 -1.99 -19.31 -5.84
CA THR A 132 -2.46 -17.95 -6.16
C THR A 132 -2.57 -17.07 -4.91
N LEU A 133 -3.12 -17.58 -3.81
CA LEU A 133 -3.20 -16.84 -2.55
C LEU A 133 -1.81 -16.41 -2.06
N LEU A 134 -0.85 -17.33 -2.07
CA LEU A 134 0.53 -17.04 -1.67
C LEU A 134 1.20 -16.05 -2.61
N ALA A 135 1.03 -16.22 -3.93
CA ALA A 135 1.61 -15.32 -4.92
C ALA A 135 1.09 -13.89 -4.73
N VAL A 136 -0.24 -13.70 -4.67
CA VAL A 136 -0.86 -12.39 -4.49
C VAL A 136 -0.52 -11.78 -3.13
N GLY A 137 -0.58 -12.57 -2.05
CA GLY A 137 -0.26 -12.11 -0.70
C GLY A 137 1.21 -11.70 -0.48
N ALA A 138 2.13 -12.25 -1.29
CA ALA A 138 3.56 -11.94 -1.23
C ALA A 138 3.97 -10.72 -2.08
N ILE A 139 3.18 -10.34 -3.10
CA ILE A 139 3.48 -9.19 -3.98
C ILE A 139 3.81 -7.92 -3.19
N PRO A 140 3.05 -7.51 -2.15
CA PRO A 140 3.35 -6.28 -1.45
C PRO A 140 4.68 -6.30 -0.70
N LEU A 141 5.08 -7.46 -0.16
CA LEU A 141 6.38 -7.62 0.49
C LEU A 141 7.53 -7.54 -0.52
N LEU A 142 7.32 -8.09 -1.72
CA LEU A 142 8.26 -7.96 -2.83
C LEU A 142 8.40 -6.50 -3.24
N VAL A 143 7.29 -5.77 -3.40
CA VAL A 143 7.27 -4.33 -3.71
C VAL A 143 8.01 -3.55 -2.62
N MET A 144 7.75 -3.81 -1.34
CA MET A 144 8.46 -3.19 -0.23
C MET A 144 9.97 -3.47 -0.23
N ARG A 145 10.38 -4.68 -0.64
CA ARG A 145 11.79 -5.06 -0.76
C ARG A 145 12.45 -4.34 -1.93
N LEU A 146 11.84 -4.37 -3.11
CA LEU A 146 12.34 -3.72 -4.32
C LEU A 146 12.45 -2.20 -4.13
N ALA A 147 11.47 -1.58 -3.47
CA ALA A 147 11.51 -0.15 -3.13
C ALA A 147 12.63 0.23 -2.15
N ARG A 148 13.18 -0.72 -1.38
CA ARG A 148 14.37 -0.48 -0.55
C ARG A 148 15.66 -0.56 -1.36
N GLU A 149 15.72 -1.49 -2.31
CA GLU A 149 16.91 -1.68 -3.15
C GLU A 149 17.12 -0.50 -4.11
N THR A 150 16.05 0.03 -4.71
CA THR A 150 16.13 1.19 -5.62
C THR A 150 16.55 2.49 -4.92
N ASN A 151 16.11 2.69 -3.67
CA ASN A 151 16.49 3.83 -2.84
C ASN A 151 17.97 3.78 -2.39
N GLY A 152 18.58 2.60 -2.35
CA GLY A 152 20.02 2.44 -2.08
C GLY A 152 20.91 2.81 -3.27
N SER A 153 20.41 2.66 -4.50
CA SER A 153 21.16 2.93 -5.74
C SER A 153 21.12 4.39 -6.21
N SER A 154 20.15 5.19 -5.76
CA SER A 154 19.94 6.56 -6.29
C SER A 154 20.75 7.66 -5.58
N ILE A 155 21.58 7.32 -4.59
CA ILE A 155 22.39 8.30 -3.82
C ILE A 155 23.83 8.44 -4.36
N SER A 156 24.24 7.61 -5.33
CA SER A 156 25.64 7.59 -5.82
C SER A 156 25.97 8.60 -6.93
N ASP A 157 24.98 9.27 -7.55
CA ASP A 157 25.22 10.03 -8.80
C ASP A 157 24.88 11.53 -8.80
N TYR A 158 24.54 12.14 -7.66
CA TYR A 158 24.40 13.61 -7.58
C TYR A 158 25.32 14.22 -6.50
N SER A 159 26.37 14.90 -6.97
CA SER A 159 27.34 15.63 -6.17
C SER A 159 26.70 16.74 -5.32
N ILE A 160 26.74 16.63 -3.99
CA ILE A 160 26.80 17.79 -3.07
C ILE A 160 27.72 17.44 -1.88
N SER A 161 29.01 17.69 -2.07
CA SER A 161 30.04 17.67 -1.03
C SER A 161 29.76 18.78 0.00
N GLY A 162 29.44 18.40 1.23
CA GLY A 162 29.38 19.32 2.38
C GLY A 162 28.21 19.08 3.34
N ARG A 163 26.98 18.90 2.82
CA ARG A 163 25.77 18.70 3.67
C ARG A 163 25.57 17.23 4.09
N MET A 164 26.17 16.30 3.36
CA MET A 164 26.13 14.86 3.63
C MET A 164 26.79 14.45 4.95
N ALA A 165 27.79 15.18 5.47
CA ALA A 165 28.43 14.80 6.74
C ALA A 165 27.49 14.93 7.95
N LYS A 166 26.55 15.90 7.91
CA LYS A 166 25.57 16.13 8.96
C LYS A 166 24.36 15.20 8.81
N ALA A 167 23.90 14.96 7.58
CA ALA A 167 22.86 13.98 7.26
C ALA A 167 23.30 12.54 7.57
N LYS A 168 24.57 12.19 7.30
CA LYS A 168 25.15 10.87 7.61
C LYS A 168 25.32 10.64 9.11
N ARG A 169 25.58 11.70 9.90
CA ARG A 169 25.57 11.65 11.38
C ARG A 169 24.15 11.54 11.94
N GLN A 170 23.16 12.26 11.40
CA GLN A 170 21.76 12.11 11.80
C GLN A 170 21.14 10.77 11.38
N ALA A 171 21.56 10.21 10.25
CA ALA A 171 21.17 8.87 9.80
C ALA A 171 21.83 7.75 10.63
N ALA A 172 23.02 7.98 11.18
CA ALA A 172 23.68 7.03 12.08
C ALA A 172 22.99 6.94 13.46
N ASP A 173 22.35 8.01 13.93
CA ASP A 173 21.58 8.03 15.18
C ASP A 173 20.11 7.58 15.00
N SER A 174 19.57 7.68 13.79
CA SER A 174 18.26 7.11 13.48
C SER A 174 18.41 5.62 13.12
N LYS A 175 17.89 4.71 13.97
CA LYS A 175 17.70 3.28 13.63
C LYS A 175 16.67 3.04 12.50
N LEU A 176 16.66 3.89 11.47
CA LEU A 176 15.87 3.77 10.25
C LEU A 176 16.86 3.61 9.09
N PRO A 177 16.70 2.57 8.25
CA PRO A 177 17.66 2.25 7.20
C PRO A 177 17.74 3.40 6.18
N ALA A 178 18.95 3.60 5.66
CA ALA A 178 19.30 4.64 4.71
C ALA A 178 18.41 4.60 3.45
N GLY A 179 17.84 5.76 3.09
CA GLY A 179 17.53 6.09 1.68
C GLY A 179 16.06 6.27 1.26
N GLY A 180 15.05 6.00 2.09
CA GLY A 180 13.63 6.17 1.69
C GLY A 180 12.83 7.06 2.64
N SER A 181 11.88 7.86 2.10
CA SER A 181 10.98 8.67 2.92
C SER A 181 10.15 7.76 3.84
N VAL A 182 10.06 8.10 5.13
CA VAL A 182 9.25 7.33 6.10
C VAL A 182 7.80 7.37 5.65
N SER A 183 7.33 8.45 5.05
CA SER A 183 5.98 8.57 4.50
C SER A 183 5.72 7.54 3.39
N ALA A 184 6.65 7.35 2.44
CA ALA A 184 6.52 6.28 1.44
C ALA A 184 6.52 4.89 2.08
N SER A 185 7.32 4.67 3.13
CA SER A 185 7.34 3.38 3.84
C SER A 185 6.04 3.08 4.58
N VAL A 186 5.38 4.11 5.12
CA VAL A 186 4.07 4.03 5.79
C VAL A 186 2.98 3.73 4.76
N ILE A 187 2.98 4.44 3.63
CA ILE A 187 2.03 4.20 2.52
C ILE A 187 2.18 2.79 1.96
N ALA A 188 3.42 2.35 1.68
CA ALA A 188 3.68 1.01 1.20
C ALA A 188 3.23 -0.07 2.21
N GLY A 189 3.46 0.16 3.51
CA GLY A 189 2.99 -0.72 4.57
C GLY A 189 1.46 -0.78 4.65
N ALA A 190 0.77 0.36 4.53
CA ALA A 190 -0.70 0.42 4.51
C ALA A 190 -1.27 -0.33 3.30
N ASN A 191 -0.71 -0.10 2.10
CA ASN A 191 -1.09 -0.81 0.88
C ASN A 191 -0.87 -2.32 1.00
N ALA A 192 0.23 -2.74 1.61
CA ALA A 192 0.50 -4.16 1.84
C ALA A 192 -0.56 -4.81 2.72
N VAL A 193 -0.96 -4.16 3.81
CA VAL A 193 -2.02 -4.66 4.70
C VAL A 193 -3.37 -4.70 3.98
N GLY A 194 -3.68 -3.71 3.15
CA GLY A 194 -4.92 -3.72 2.36
C GLY A 194 -4.98 -4.87 1.36
N VAL A 195 -3.90 -5.13 0.59
CA VAL A 195 -3.83 -6.25 -0.36
C VAL A 195 -3.92 -7.60 0.35
N GLN A 196 -3.28 -7.72 1.51
CA GLN A 196 -3.36 -8.93 2.32
C GLN A 196 -4.75 -9.16 2.87
N THR A 197 -5.45 -8.12 3.33
CA THR A 197 -6.84 -8.22 3.79
C THR A 197 -7.76 -8.72 2.67
N LEU A 198 -7.60 -8.19 1.46
CA LEU A 198 -8.32 -8.69 0.27
C LEU A 198 -8.05 -10.18 0.04
N THR A 199 -6.78 -10.58 0.12
CA THR A 199 -6.35 -11.96 -0.13
C THR A 199 -6.89 -12.92 0.94
N GLU A 200 -6.89 -12.49 2.20
CA GLU A 200 -7.44 -13.25 3.33
C GLU A 200 -8.95 -13.42 3.19
N LEU A 201 -9.68 -12.37 2.81
CA LEU A 201 -11.13 -12.45 2.54
C LEU A 201 -11.44 -13.40 1.38
N ALA A 202 -10.63 -13.39 0.31
CA ALA A 202 -10.77 -14.32 -0.80
C ALA A 202 -10.51 -15.77 -0.36
N GLY A 203 -9.44 -16.02 0.39
CA GLY A 203 -9.13 -17.36 0.94
C GLY A 203 -10.20 -17.85 1.92
N ALA A 204 -10.72 -16.96 2.77
CA ALA A 204 -11.83 -17.27 3.68
C ALA A 204 -13.13 -17.56 2.92
N ALA A 205 -13.41 -16.86 1.83
CA ALA A 205 -14.55 -17.13 0.96
C ALA A 205 -14.47 -18.54 0.35
N MET A 206 -13.28 -18.94 -0.14
CA MET A 206 -13.02 -20.29 -0.64
C MET A 206 -13.29 -21.36 0.43
N LEU A 207 -12.77 -21.19 1.65
CA LEU A 207 -13.01 -22.16 2.73
C LEU A 207 -14.47 -22.20 3.21
N ARG A 208 -15.17 -21.06 3.18
CA ARG A 208 -16.59 -20.99 3.53
C ARG A 208 -17.47 -21.68 2.49
N GLU A 209 -17.11 -21.57 1.22
CA GLU A 209 -17.78 -22.27 0.12
C GLU A 209 -17.70 -23.79 0.29
N LEU A 210 -16.56 -24.32 0.73
CA LEU A 210 -16.42 -25.75 1.00
C LEU A 210 -17.43 -26.27 2.05
N LYS A 211 -17.83 -25.43 3.00
CA LYS A 211 -18.87 -25.75 4.01
C LYS A 211 -20.29 -25.52 3.50
N HIS A 212 -20.47 -24.63 2.53
CA HIS A 212 -21.75 -24.17 2.03
C HIS A 212 -21.74 -24.08 0.50
N ARG A 213 -21.56 -25.23 -0.15
CA ARG A 213 -21.35 -25.32 -1.60
C ARG A 213 -22.48 -24.69 -2.40
N GLY A 214 -22.12 -23.99 -3.47
CA GLY A 214 -23.07 -23.34 -4.37
C GLY A 214 -23.81 -22.13 -3.79
N LYS A 215 -23.61 -21.79 -2.51
CA LYS A 215 -24.24 -20.60 -1.90
C LYS A 215 -23.43 -19.34 -2.19
N ARG A 216 -24.14 -18.20 -2.21
CA ARG A 216 -23.55 -16.87 -2.30
C ARG A 216 -22.54 -16.64 -1.18
N GLN A 217 -21.33 -16.19 -1.53
CA GLN A 217 -20.29 -15.81 -0.59
C GLN A 217 -20.15 -14.28 -0.55
N PRO A 218 -20.66 -13.60 0.48
CA PRO A 218 -20.52 -12.13 0.57
C PRO A 218 -19.06 -11.69 0.75
N LEU A 219 -18.20 -12.56 1.30
CA LEU A 219 -16.78 -12.24 1.55
C LEU A 219 -16.02 -11.92 0.26
N ILE A 220 -16.32 -12.61 -0.84
CA ILE A 220 -15.64 -12.34 -2.12
C ILE A 220 -16.05 -10.99 -2.72
N LEU A 221 -17.27 -10.53 -2.42
CA LEU A 221 -17.76 -9.22 -2.85
C LEU A 221 -17.09 -8.08 -2.07
N LEU A 222 -16.77 -8.34 -0.79
CA LEU A 222 -16.08 -7.39 0.06
C LEU A 222 -14.57 -7.34 -0.20
N ALA A 223 -13.98 -8.43 -0.68
CA ALA A 223 -12.54 -8.52 -0.95
C ALA A 223 -11.99 -7.34 -1.78
N PRO A 224 -12.50 -7.00 -2.98
CA PRO A 224 -11.96 -5.90 -3.78
C PRO A 224 -12.12 -4.52 -3.10
N ILE A 225 -13.18 -4.34 -2.31
CA ILE A 225 -13.45 -3.08 -1.59
C ILE A 225 -12.57 -2.96 -0.35
N SER A 226 -12.20 -4.09 0.26
CA SER A 226 -11.41 -4.10 1.49
C SER A 226 -10.03 -3.47 1.31
N PHE A 227 -9.39 -3.64 0.14
CA PHE A 227 -8.08 -3.05 -0.13
C PHE A 227 -8.07 -1.52 0.04
N PRO A 228 -8.83 -0.74 -0.76
CA PRO A 228 -8.82 0.71 -0.64
C PRO A 228 -9.35 1.18 0.72
N LEU A 229 -10.31 0.46 1.31
CA LEU A 229 -10.93 0.85 2.57
C LEU A 229 -9.96 0.69 3.76
N VAL A 230 -9.21 -0.42 3.82
CA VAL A 230 -8.20 -0.68 4.85
C VAL A 230 -7.03 0.29 4.71
N THR A 231 -6.51 0.49 3.48
CA THR A 231 -5.44 1.46 3.22
C THR A 231 -5.86 2.85 3.68
N LEU A 232 -7.03 3.33 3.24
CA LEU A 232 -7.57 4.64 3.60
C LEU A 232 -7.70 4.79 5.13
N GLY A 233 -8.29 3.81 5.80
CA GLY A 233 -8.48 3.82 7.25
C GLY A 233 -7.16 3.91 8.02
N ILE A 234 -6.15 3.15 7.60
CA ILE A 234 -4.81 3.17 8.20
C ILE A 234 -4.17 4.56 8.02
N LEU A 235 -4.19 5.12 6.81
CA LEU A 235 -3.53 6.39 6.53
C LEU A 235 -4.20 7.56 7.27
N ILE A 236 -5.53 7.58 7.33
CA ILE A 236 -6.27 8.56 8.14
C ILE A 236 -5.90 8.44 9.62
N ALA A 237 -5.80 7.21 10.15
CA ALA A 237 -5.40 6.99 11.54
C ALA A 237 -3.98 7.50 11.82
N VAL A 238 -3.04 7.30 10.88
CA VAL A 238 -1.68 7.83 10.97
C VAL A 238 -1.70 9.37 10.99
N VAL A 239 -2.41 10.02 10.06
CA VAL A 239 -2.51 11.49 9.99
C VAL A 239 -3.10 12.04 11.28
N LYS A 240 -4.25 11.53 11.74
CA LYS A 240 -4.90 12.00 12.98
C LYS A 240 -4.00 11.83 14.21
N SER A 241 -3.29 10.71 14.30
CA SER A 241 -2.34 10.48 15.40
C SER A 241 -1.15 11.45 15.34
N THR A 242 -0.67 11.74 14.13
CA THR A 242 0.45 12.65 13.89
C THR A 242 0.10 14.09 14.27
N LEU A 243 -1.06 14.58 13.84
CA LEU A 243 -1.60 15.89 14.23
C LEU A 243 -1.78 16.01 15.75
N SER A 244 -2.26 14.96 16.41
CA SER A 244 -2.36 14.93 17.88
C SER A 244 -0.99 15.12 18.56
N ASN A 245 0.06 14.50 18.01
CA ASN A 245 1.42 14.64 18.53
C ASN A 245 2.02 16.03 18.27
N ILE A 246 1.76 16.63 17.11
CA ILE A 246 2.16 18.00 16.80
C ILE A 246 1.52 18.96 17.81
N ASN A 247 0.21 18.86 18.00
CA ASN A 247 -0.53 19.69 18.97
C ASN A 247 0.01 19.54 20.40
N LYS A 248 0.35 18.32 20.83
CA LYS A 248 1.00 18.09 22.13
C LYS A 248 2.38 18.75 22.22
N SER A 249 3.16 18.70 21.15
CA SER A 249 4.52 19.28 21.11
C SER A 249 4.48 20.81 21.15
N LEU A 250 3.57 21.43 20.41
CA LEU A 250 3.35 22.88 20.42
C LEU A 250 2.89 23.38 21.79
N ARG A 251 1.96 22.67 22.44
CA ARG A 251 1.52 23.02 23.81
C ARG A 251 2.67 22.98 24.83
N ARG A 252 3.57 22.00 24.72
CA ARG A 252 4.75 21.90 25.59
C ARG A 252 5.76 23.02 25.34
N GLN A 253 5.92 23.46 24.10
CA GLN A 253 6.80 24.60 23.79
C GLN A 253 6.23 25.91 24.34
N ARG A 254 4.92 26.13 24.19
CA ARG A 254 4.25 27.33 24.72
C ARG A 254 4.32 27.45 26.24
N GLN A 255 4.35 26.33 26.98
CA GLN A 255 4.51 26.33 28.43
C GLN A 255 5.94 26.62 28.92
N LYS A 256 6.93 26.56 28.03
CA LYS A 256 8.34 26.83 28.35
C LYS A 256 8.78 28.25 27.96
N SER A 257 7.91 28.99 27.26
CA SER A 257 8.08 30.40 26.91
C SER A 257 7.29 31.27 27.88
#